data_AF-A0A0M0J5P2-F1
#
_entry.id   AF-A0A0M0J5P2-F1
#
_cell.length_a   1.000
_cell.length_b   1.000
_cell.length_c   1.000
_cell.angle_alpha   90.00
_cell.angle_beta   90.00
_cell.angle_gamma   90.00
#
_symmetry.space_group_name_H-M   'P 1'
#
loop_
_entity.id
_entity.type
_entity.pdbx_description
1 polymer ?
#
loop_
_entity_poly.entity_id
_entity_poly.type
_entity_poly.pdbx_seq_one_letter_code
_entity_poly.pdbx_strand_id
1 'polypeptide(L)'
;MASAVLSEADRFAFDLNGFLVVRSVFSPEEVATANAGIDAHTAELQARVGDALRNANEGTPLSAKGPRLDLGGMLFWDQPHCDLFRNVLAHPKLVPYLNAFCGEGYRMDHQPIVIAQDRDSEGFMLHGGPISGDDGVPSGRFNPELQYRCEGGHIWTTLLAVAVQLVDHNLGDGGFCVLRGSHKLNLPVPLDVVNGVSEVFREHIHQPVTKAGDVVIWSEATVHGATPWRGEQQRRIALYRFAPANMGYGRGYLEIPTEKLAQLTPLQRAVLEAPYATRLERPLVTHEVAASGAAPHLKQRSEAKKDLDRKLFGTAYF
;
A
#
# COMPACT_ATOMS: atom_id res chain seq x y z
N MET A 1 -20.03 -14.44 5.68
CA MET A 1 -19.12 -13.65 4.81
C MET A 1 -18.06 -14.58 4.27
N ALA A 2 -17.97 -14.78 2.95
CA ALA A 2 -16.89 -15.57 2.37
C ALA A 2 -15.56 -14.83 2.58
N SER A 3 -14.59 -15.49 3.19
CA SER A 3 -13.20 -15.01 3.19
C SER A 3 -12.74 -14.90 1.74
N ALA A 4 -12.29 -13.70 1.35
CA ALA A 4 -11.59 -13.54 0.08
C ALA A 4 -10.25 -14.25 0.22
N VAL A 5 -10.16 -15.45 -0.34
CA VAL A 5 -8.90 -16.17 -0.53
C VAL A 5 -8.31 -15.67 -1.84
N LEU A 6 -7.03 -15.31 -1.82
CA LEU A 6 -6.28 -14.99 -3.04
C LEU A 6 -6.42 -16.15 -4.04
N SER A 7 -7.04 -15.91 -5.18
CA SER A 7 -7.23 -16.92 -6.23
C SER A 7 -6.06 -16.98 -7.20
N GLU A 8 -5.96 -18.06 -7.99
CA GLU A 8 -5.01 -18.13 -9.11
C GLU A 8 -5.27 -17.04 -10.15
N ALA A 9 -6.55 -16.71 -10.38
CA ALA A 9 -6.95 -15.61 -11.26
C ALA A 9 -6.45 -14.26 -10.74
N ASP A 10 -6.51 -14.00 -9.42
CA ASP A 10 -5.97 -12.78 -8.83
C ASP A 10 -4.45 -12.70 -9.00
N ARG A 11 -3.73 -13.80 -8.79
CA ARG A 11 -2.27 -13.86 -8.99
C ARG A 11 -1.91 -13.55 -10.44
N PHE A 12 -2.61 -14.20 -11.38
CA PHE A 12 -2.43 -13.97 -12.80
C PHE A 12 -2.76 -12.52 -13.19
N ALA A 13 -3.86 -11.96 -12.68
CA ALA A 13 -4.26 -10.59 -12.95
C ALA A 13 -3.24 -9.58 -12.39
N PHE A 14 -2.67 -9.84 -11.20
CA PHE A 14 -1.63 -9.00 -10.63
C PHE A 14 -0.34 -9.06 -11.44
N ASP A 15 0.12 -10.24 -11.86
CA ASP A 15 1.29 -10.37 -12.74
C ASP A 15 1.05 -9.74 -14.12
N LEU A 16 -0.17 -9.81 -14.65
CA LEU A 16 -0.47 -9.18 -15.93
C LEU A 16 -0.45 -7.64 -15.81
N ASN A 17 -1.05 -7.09 -14.76
CA ASN A 17 -1.36 -5.66 -14.69
C ASN A 17 -0.44 -4.85 -13.78
N GLY A 18 0.19 -5.46 -12.78
CA GLY A 18 0.94 -4.81 -11.69
C GLY A 18 0.07 -4.33 -10.53
N PHE A 19 -1.25 -4.46 -10.67
CA PHE A 19 -2.23 -4.06 -9.66
C PHE A 19 -3.47 -4.95 -9.69
N LEU A 20 -4.27 -4.88 -8.63
CA LEU A 20 -5.57 -5.51 -8.50
C LEU A 20 -6.49 -4.69 -7.58
N VAL A 21 -7.80 -4.93 -7.69
CA VAL A 21 -8.80 -4.35 -6.77
C VAL A 21 -9.46 -5.48 -5.98
N VAL A 22 -9.27 -5.48 -4.67
CA VAL A 22 -9.99 -6.37 -3.74
C VAL A 22 -11.31 -5.70 -3.37
N ARG A 23 -12.42 -6.32 -3.75
CA ARG A 23 -13.75 -5.73 -3.60
C ARG A 23 -14.31 -5.92 -2.20
N SER A 24 -15.00 -4.90 -1.71
CA SER A 24 -15.80 -4.93 -0.47
C SER A 24 -15.01 -5.50 0.70
N VAL A 25 -13.79 -4.99 0.92
CA VAL A 25 -12.94 -5.42 2.03
C VAL A 25 -13.55 -4.96 3.34
N PHE A 26 -13.92 -3.67 3.39
CA PHE A 26 -14.56 -3.02 4.53
C PHE A 26 -16.04 -2.78 4.25
N SER A 27 -16.85 -2.88 5.29
CA SER A 27 -18.29 -2.60 5.22
C SER A 27 -18.57 -1.09 5.15
N PRO A 28 -19.78 -0.69 4.70
CA PRO A 28 -20.19 0.71 4.71
C PRO A 28 -20.14 1.37 6.10
N GLU A 29 -20.42 0.61 7.18
CA GLU A 29 -20.36 1.11 8.56
C GLU A 29 -18.92 1.39 9.02
N GLU A 30 -17.99 0.48 8.71
CA GLU A 30 -16.56 0.69 9.00
C GLU A 30 -16.02 1.90 8.22
N VAL A 31 -16.41 2.07 6.96
CA VAL A 31 -16.01 3.22 6.13
C VAL A 31 -16.63 4.52 6.66
N ALA A 32 -17.90 4.51 7.05
CA ALA A 32 -18.56 5.68 7.66
C ALA A 32 -17.87 6.09 8.96
N THR A 33 -17.48 5.12 9.80
CA THR A 33 -16.74 5.35 11.04
C THR A 33 -15.36 5.95 10.78
N ALA A 34 -14.63 5.44 9.78
CA ALA A 34 -13.34 6.00 9.38
C ALA A 34 -13.46 7.42 8.84
N ASN A 35 -14.50 7.71 8.04
CA ASN A 35 -14.78 9.06 7.55
C ASN A 35 -15.14 10.02 8.69
N ALA A 36 -15.93 9.60 9.68
CA ALA A 36 -16.20 10.39 10.87
C ALA A 36 -14.92 10.72 11.65
N GLY A 37 -13.97 9.78 11.70
CA GLY A 37 -12.62 10.04 12.22
C GLY A 37 -11.90 11.13 11.44
N ILE A 38 -11.86 11.05 10.11
CA ILE A 38 -11.27 12.09 9.26
C ILE A 38 -11.95 13.45 9.49
N ASP A 39 -13.27 13.48 9.62
CA ASP A 39 -14.03 14.70 9.88
C ASP A 39 -13.64 15.31 11.24
N ALA A 40 -13.52 14.49 12.28
CA ALA A 40 -13.07 14.92 13.61
C ALA A 40 -11.64 15.50 13.62
N HIS A 41 -10.79 15.06 12.67
CA HIS A 41 -9.40 15.50 12.51
C HIS A 41 -9.19 16.45 11.31
N THR A 42 -10.26 17.05 10.76
CA THR A 42 -10.17 17.92 9.57
C THR A 42 -9.27 19.13 9.78
N ALA A 43 -9.21 19.68 11.00
CA ALA A 43 -8.33 20.79 11.34
C ALA A 43 -6.83 20.45 11.26
N GLU A 44 -6.48 19.16 11.24
CA GLU A 44 -5.09 18.68 11.15
C GLU A 44 -4.63 18.43 9.71
N LEU A 45 -5.54 18.46 8.73
CA LEU A 45 -5.22 18.28 7.32
C LEU A 45 -4.19 19.32 6.85
N GLN A 46 -3.10 18.84 6.26
CA GLN A 46 -2.03 19.67 5.72
C GLN A 46 -2.12 19.72 4.21
N ALA A 47 -2.26 20.92 3.66
CA ALA A 47 -2.26 21.13 2.22
C ALA A 47 -0.84 21.14 1.65
N ARG A 48 -0.61 20.44 0.53
CA ARG A 48 0.61 20.54 -0.26
C ARG A 48 0.59 21.81 -1.11
N VAL A 49 0.95 22.93 -0.51
CA VAL A 49 0.97 24.26 -1.15
C VAL A 49 2.40 24.71 -1.43
N GLY A 50 2.59 25.32 -2.60
CA GLY A 50 3.90 25.82 -3.05
C GLY A 50 4.63 24.84 -3.96
N ASP A 51 5.43 25.36 -4.88
CA ASP A 51 5.98 24.63 -6.03
C ASP A 51 6.75 23.35 -5.63
N ALA A 52 7.46 23.38 -4.50
CA ALA A 52 8.24 22.24 -4.00
C ALA A 52 7.38 21.10 -3.41
N LEU A 53 6.10 21.34 -3.13
CA LEU A 53 5.19 20.36 -2.50
C LEU A 53 4.13 19.82 -3.46
N ARG A 54 3.89 20.51 -4.58
CA ARG A 54 2.97 20.10 -5.64
C ARG A 54 3.42 18.78 -6.26
N ASN A 55 2.46 17.91 -6.55
CA ASN A 55 2.75 16.57 -7.06
C ASN A 55 2.64 16.50 -8.59
N ALA A 56 2.08 17.52 -9.22
CA ALA A 56 1.98 17.66 -10.66
C ALA A 56 2.60 18.97 -11.15
N ASN A 57 3.37 18.90 -12.23
CA ASN A 57 3.92 20.06 -12.91
C ASN A 57 2.79 20.96 -13.44
N GLU A 58 2.91 22.27 -13.23
CA GLU A 58 1.93 23.25 -13.70
C GLU A 58 1.76 23.17 -15.23
N GLY A 59 0.52 23.34 -15.71
CA GLY A 59 0.20 23.30 -17.14
C GLY A 59 0.12 21.90 -17.75
N THR A 60 0.37 20.85 -16.97
CA THR A 60 0.20 19.46 -17.44
C THR A 60 -1.22 18.95 -17.21
N PRO A 61 -1.69 17.91 -17.94
CA PRO A 61 -2.99 17.29 -17.71
C PRO A 61 -3.19 16.71 -16.31
N LEU A 62 -2.10 16.47 -15.57
CA LEU A 62 -2.12 15.96 -14.20
C LEU A 62 -2.25 17.07 -13.14
N SER A 63 -2.17 18.34 -13.55
CA SER A 63 -2.31 19.50 -12.67
C SER A 63 -3.76 19.97 -12.54
N ALA A 64 -4.06 20.65 -11.43
CA ALA A 64 -5.31 21.41 -11.25
C ALA A 64 -5.14 22.47 -10.17
N LYS A 65 -6.11 23.37 -9.98
CA LYS A 65 -5.98 24.54 -9.10
C LYS A 65 -5.80 24.16 -7.61
N GLY A 66 -6.57 23.19 -7.12
CA GLY A 66 -6.55 22.80 -5.71
C GLY A 66 -5.35 21.94 -5.35
N PRO A 67 -4.88 21.98 -4.09
CA PRO A 67 -3.83 21.09 -3.60
C PRO A 67 -4.38 19.71 -3.22
N ARG A 68 -3.48 18.74 -3.10
CA ARG A 68 -3.73 17.54 -2.27
C ARG A 68 -3.60 17.90 -0.79
N LEU A 69 -4.45 17.30 0.04
CA LEU A 69 -4.39 17.37 1.50
C LEU A 69 -3.93 16.03 2.07
N ASP A 70 -3.09 16.08 3.09
CA ASP A 70 -2.50 14.92 3.77
C ASP A 70 -2.85 14.95 5.27
N LEU A 71 -3.22 13.79 5.82
CA LEU A 71 -3.49 13.59 7.24
C LEU A 71 -2.82 12.30 7.73
N GLY A 72 -2.05 12.39 8.82
CA GLY A 72 -1.36 11.27 9.44
C GLY A 72 -1.98 10.85 10.78
N GLY A 73 -1.35 9.90 11.46
CA GLY A 73 -1.68 9.58 12.86
C GLY A 73 -2.91 8.68 13.09
N MET A 74 -3.63 8.31 12.03
CA MET A 74 -4.89 7.54 12.10
C MET A 74 -4.79 6.15 12.76
N LEU A 75 -3.60 5.57 12.84
CA LEU A 75 -3.38 4.34 13.62
C LEU A 75 -3.52 4.56 15.13
N PHE A 76 -3.46 5.80 15.60
CA PHE A 76 -3.34 6.16 17.02
C PHE A 76 -4.44 7.09 17.53
N TRP A 77 -5.45 7.37 16.70
CA TRP A 77 -6.70 8.01 17.11
C TRP A 77 -7.47 7.14 18.12
N ASP A 78 -8.42 7.76 18.80
CA ASP A 78 -9.28 7.06 19.74
C ASP A 78 -10.24 6.11 19.01
N GLN A 79 -10.62 5.04 19.70
CA GLN A 79 -11.65 4.15 19.17
C GLN A 79 -13.02 4.87 19.15
N PRO A 80 -13.85 4.61 18.13
CA PRO A 80 -13.66 3.62 17.06
C PRO A 80 -12.92 4.15 15.81
N HIS A 81 -12.48 5.42 15.80
CA HIS A 81 -11.94 6.08 14.60
C HIS A 81 -10.66 5.46 14.05
N CYS A 82 -9.87 4.76 14.87
CA CYS A 82 -8.65 4.07 14.43
C CYS A 82 -8.88 2.64 13.90
N ASP A 83 -10.06 2.05 14.11
CA ASP A 83 -10.24 0.59 13.98
C ASP A 83 -10.05 0.09 12.53
N LEU A 84 -10.69 0.74 11.54
CA LEU A 84 -10.49 0.39 10.13
C LEU A 84 -9.01 0.48 9.74
N PHE A 85 -8.34 1.57 10.12
CA PHE A 85 -6.94 1.83 9.77
C PHE A 85 -5.99 0.82 10.40
N ARG A 86 -6.24 0.40 11.64
CA ARG A 86 -5.49 -0.67 12.31
C ARG A 86 -5.77 -2.03 11.68
N ASN A 87 -7.01 -2.27 11.26
CA ASN A 87 -7.41 -3.54 10.65
C ASN A 87 -6.71 -3.79 9.32
N VAL A 88 -6.38 -2.76 8.52
CA VAL A 88 -5.59 -2.92 7.27
C VAL A 88 -4.32 -3.75 7.48
N LEU A 89 -3.64 -3.59 8.62
CA LEU A 89 -2.36 -4.26 8.91
C LEU A 89 -2.48 -5.79 8.88
N ALA A 90 -3.60 -6.34 9.32
CA ALA A 90 -3.80 -7.79 9.47
C ALA A 90 -5.22 -8.24 9.11
N HIS A 91 -5.86 -7.56 8.14
CA HIS A 91 -7.24 -7.85 7.78
C HIS A 91 -7.33 -9.25 7.14
N PRO A 92 -8.30 -10.11 7.53
CA PRO A 92 -8.42 -11.47 6.99
C PRO A 92 -8.54 -11.57 5.47
N LYS A 93 -9.09 -10.54 4.81
CA LYS A 93 -9.16 -10.48 3.32
C LYS A 93 -7.89 -9.92 2.66
N LEU A 94 -6.99 -9.27 3.40
CA LEU A 94 -5.78 -8.65 2.85
C LEU A 94 -4.52 -9.49 3.10
N VAL A 95 -4.44 -10.14 4.27
CA VAL A 95 -3.29 -10.99 4.65
C VAL A 95 -2.92 -12.05 3.59
N PRO A 96 -3.85 -12.70 2.87
CA PRO A 96 -3.48 -13.62 1.78
C PRO A 96 -2.69 -12.95 0.66
N TYR A 97 -3.08 -11.72 0.29
CA TYR A 97 -2.40 -10.91 -0.74
C TYR A 97 -1.04 -10.42 -0.24
N LEU A 98 -0.99 -9.89 1.00
CA LEU A 98 0.24 -9.38 1.62
C LEU A 98 1.30 -10.49 1.74
N ASN A 99 0.92 -11.67 2.22
CA ASN A 99 1.83 -12.82 2.30
C ASN A 99 2.25 -13.33 0.92
N ALA A 100 1.34 -13.35 -0.06
CA ALA A 100 1.66 -13.86 -1.39
C ALA A 100 2.58 -12.94 -2.20
N PHE A 101 2.53 -11.63 -1.97
CA PHE A 101 3.29 -10.66 -2.76
C PHE A 101 4.54 -10.14 -2.04
N CYS A 102 4.51 -10.00 -0.71
CA CYS A 102 5.67 -9.58 0.10
C CYS A 102 6.37 -10.74 0.82
N GLY A 103 5.74 -11.91 0.92
CA GLY A 103 6.22 -13.06 1.69
C GLY A 103 5.71 -13.10 3.14
N GLU A 104 5.86 -14.26 3.79
CA GLU A 104 5.55 -14.40 5.23
C GLU A 104 6.40 -13.41 6.05
N GLY A 105 5.75 -12.73 7.00
CA GLY A 105 6.41 -11.71 7.81
C GLY A 105 6.49 -10.34 7.15
N TYR A 106 5.66 -10.06 6.14
CA TYR A 106 5.49 -8.72 5.59
C TYR A 106 5.40 -7.65 6.70
N ARG A 107 5.84 -6.44 6.37
CA ARG A 107 5.88 -5.32 7.31
C ARG A 107 5.29 -4.06 6.71
N MET A 108 4.71 -3.21 7.55
CA MET A 108 4.39 -1.85 7.17
C MET A 108 5.69 -1.04 7.09
N ASP A 109 5.91 -0.41 5.95
CA ASP A 109 7.15 0.25 5.63
C ASP A 109 7.11 1.76 5.88
N HIS A 110 6.01 2.40 5.45
CA HIS A 110 5.70 3.80 5.72
C HIS A 110 4.59 3.91 6.76
N GLN A 111 4.58 4.98 7.57
CA GLN A 111 3.35 5.32 8.28
C GLN A 111 2.23 5.61 7.26
N PRO A 112 1.00 5.15 7.50
CA PRO A 112 -0.08 5.37 6.57
C PRO A 112 -0.47 6.84 6.54
N ILE A 113 -1.01 7.24 5.39
CA ILE A 113 -1.44 8.61 5.13
C ILE A 113 -2.84 8.61 4.56
N VAL A 114 -3.72 9.42 5.16
CA VAL A 114 -5.01 9.76 4.55
C VAL A 114 -4.74 10.85 3.54
N ILE A 115 -5.19 10.61 2.31
CA ILE A 115 -5.12 11.56 1.22
C ILE A 115 -6.53 12.07 0.99
N ALA A 116 -6.71 13.38 1.14
CA ALA A 116 -7.95 14.06 0.82
C ALA A 116 -7.75 15.05 -0.35
N GLN A 117 -8.70 15.10 -1.27
CA GLN A 117 -8.67 16.01 -2.42
C GLN A 117 -10.08 16.53 -2.65
N ASP A 118 -10.25 17.85 -2.56
CA ASP A 118 -11.50 18.49 -2.93
C ASP A 118 -11.65 18.49 -4.45
N ARG A 119 -12.85 18.82 -4.94
CA ARG A 119 -13.06 19.02 -6.38
C ARG A 119 -12.03 19.99 -6.92
N ASP A 120 -11.45 19.64 -8.07
CA ASP A 120 -10.40 20.38 -8.75
C ASP A 120 -9.03 20.43 -8.05
N SER A 121 -8.80 19.52 -7.11
CA SER A 121 -7.45 19.23 -6.61
C SER A 121 -6.58 18.53 -7.66
N GLU A 122 -5.29 18.86 -7.65
CA GLU A 122 -4.26 18.28 -8.53
C GLU A 122 -4.18 16.76 -8.45
N GLY A 123 -3.63 16.15 -9.49
CA GLY A 123 -3.21 14.76 -9.50
C GLY A 123 -1.80 14.55 -8.96
N PHE A 124 -1.09 13.60 -9.54
CA PHE A 124 0.31 13.29 -9.29
C PHE A 124 0.92 12.80 -10.61
N MET A 125 2.05 13.35 -11.02
CA MET A 125 2.91 12.78 -12.07
C MET A 125 3.04 11.26 -11.95
N LEU A 126 3.14 10.58 -13.08
CA LEU A 126 3.37 9.14 -13.10
C LEU A 126 4.78 8.83 -12.61
N HIS A 127 4.89 7.96 -11.62
CA HIS A 127 6.13 7.60 -10.93
C HIS A 127 6.10 6.13 -10.52
N GLY A 128 7.15 5.69 -9.82
CA GLY A 128 7.43 4.27 -9.61
C GLY A 128 8.15 3.68 -10.82
N GLY A 129 8.16 2.35 -10.92
CA GLY A 129 8.92 1.67 -11.98
C GLY A 129 10.18 0.98 -11.47
N PRO A 130 10.60 -0.13 -12.11
CA PRO A 130 11.88 -0.78 -11.79
C PRO A 130 13.09 -0.07 -12.39
N ILE A 131 12.88 0.98 -13.18
CA ILE A 131 13.91 1.79 -13.84
C ILE A 131 13.72 3.25 -13.42
N SER A 132 14.79 3.89 -12.94
CA SER A 132 14.82 5.30 -12.54
C SER A 132 14.47 6.21 -13.71
N GLY A 133 13.95 7.38 -13.37
CA GLY A 133 13.40 8.34 -14.32
C GLY A 133 13.58 9.75 -13.83
N ASP A 134 12.47 10.39 -13.44
CA ASP A 134 12.40 11.76 -12.93
C ASP A 134 12.46 11.81 -11.39
N ASP A 135 13.07 10.81 -10.76
CA ASP A 135 13.18 10.61 -9.31
C ASP A 135 14.44 11.25 -8.71
N GLY A 136 15.08 12.17 -9.43
CA GLY A 136 16.34 12.81 -9.03
C GLY A 136 17.58 11.92 -9.18
N VAL A 137 17.42 10.70 -9.71
CA VAL A 137 18.49 9.78 -10.09
C VAL A 137 18.65 9.83 -11.62
N PRO A 138 19.85 9.64 -12.21
CA PRO A 138 19.98 9.59 -13.65
C PRO A 138 19.02 8.56 -14.27
N SER A 139 18.23 8.99 -15.26
CA SER A 139 17.23 8.17 -15.93
C SER A 139 17.85 6.92 -16.56
N GLY A 140 17.10 5.81 -16.54
CA GLY A 140 17.49 4.55 -17.17
C GLY A 140 18.35 3.64 -16.29
N ARG A 141 18.54 3.96 -15.00
CA ARG A 141 19.23 3.06 -14.06
C ARG A 141 18.24 2.07 -13.47
N PHE A 142 18.73 0.88 -13.18
CA PHE A 142 17.98 -0.09 -12.40
C PHE A 142 17.71 0.46 -10.99
N ASN A 143 16.45 0.44 -10.54
CA ASN A 143 16.05 0.87 -9.21
C ASN A 143 15.89 -0.36 -8.29
N PRO A 144 16.92 -0.74 -7.50
CA PRO A 144 16.87 -1.96 -6.69
C PRO A 144 15.80 -1.94 -5.59
N GLU A 145 15.25 -0.77 -5.28
CA GLU A 145 14.28 -0.57 -4.21
C GLU A 145 12.84 -0.82 -4.67
N LEU A 146 12.56 -0.71 -5.97
CA LEU A 146 11.24 -0.91 -6.58
C LEU A 146 11.28 -2.05 -7.60
N GLN A 147 11.38 -3.29 -7.12
CA GLN A 147 11.54 -4.45 -7.97
C GLN A 147 10.33 -5.39 -7.91
N TYR A 148 10.10 -6.03 -9.04
CA TYR A 148 9.08 -7.06 -9.20
C TYR A 148 9.68 -8.28 -9.91
N ARG A 149 9.33 -9.48 -9.43
CA ARG A 149 9.59 -10.72 -10.14
C ARG A 149 8.45 -11.71 -9.92
N CYS A 150 8.12 -12.47 -10.95
CA CYS A 150 7.24 -13.63 -10.85
C CYS A 150 7.97 -14.84 -11.44
N GLU A 151 8.19 -15.88 -10.62
CA GLU A 151 8.92 -17.08 -11.02
C GLU A 151 8.24 -18.31 -10.41
N GLY A 152 7.90 -19.31 -11.22
CA GLY A 152 7.26 -20.54 -10.73
C GLY A 152 5.93 -20.32 -9.98
N GLY A 153 5.18 -19.26 -10.31
CA GLY A 153 3.93 -18.89 -9.61
C GLY A 153 4.14 -18.11 -8.30
N HIS A 154 5.40 -17.82 -7.94
CA HIS A 154 5.75 -16.99 -6.79
C HIS A 154 6.02 -15.56 -7.22
N ILE A 155 5.22 -14.65 -6.69
CA ILE A 155 5.39 -13.21 -6.89
C ILE A 155 6.28 -12.67 -5.77
N TRP A 156 7.19 -11.80 -6.12
CA TRP A 156 8.02 -11.04 -5.20
C TRP A 156 7.98 -9.56 -5.61
N THR A 157 7.57 -8.71 -4.66
CA THR A 157 7.68 -7.25 -4.79
C THR A 157 8.44 -6.70 -3.59
N THR A 158 9.36 -5.76 -3.83
CA THR A 158 10.11 -5.10 -2.74
C THR A 158 9.25 -4.11 -1.95
N LEU A 159 8.26 -3.53 -2.62
CA LEU A 159 7.35 -2.57 -2.04
C LEU A 159 5.96 -2.74 -2.69
N LEU A 160 4.94 -2.84 -1.85
CA LEU A 160 3.55 -3.06 -2.22
C LEU A 160 2.70 -1.96 -1.61
N ALA A 161 2.05 -1.18 -2.45
CA ALA A 161 1.12 -0.16 -1.99
C ALA A 161 -0.30 -0.70 -1.90
N VAL A 162 -1.02 -0.22 -0.90
CA VAL A 162 -2.38 -0.61 -0.55
C VAL A 162 -3.17 0.67 -0.26
N ALA A 163 -4.16 0.98 -1.10
CA ALA A 163 -5.03 2.13 -0.92
C ALA A 163 -6.46 1.69 -0.62
N VAL A 164 -6.90 1.95 0.61
CA VAL A 164 -8.30 1.77 1.02
C VAL A 164 -9.11 2.93 0.48
N GLN A 165 -10.15 2.63 -0.28
CA GLN A 165 -11.05 3.62 -0.86
C GLN A 165 -12.14 3.96 0.17
N LEU A 166 -12.17 5.21 0.65
CA LEU A 166 -13.14 5.64 1.67
C LEU A 166 -14.35 6.36 1.07
N VAL A 167 -14.33 6.59 -0.23
CA VAL A 167 -15.43 7.09 -1.06
C VAL A 167 -15.41 6.39 -2.41
N ASP A 168 -16.53 6.47 -3.13
CA ASP A 168 -16.62 5.98 -4.50
C ASP A 168 -15.65 6.75 -5.42
N HIS A 169 -15.05 6.03 -6.35
CA HIS A 169 -14.28 6.59 -7.47
C HIS A 169 -14.92 6.07 -8.75
N ASN A 170 -15.80 6.86 -9.35
CA ASN A 170 -16.49 6.51 -10.58
C ASN A 170 -15.65 6.89 -11.80
N LEU A 171 -16.08 6.42 -12.98
CA LEU A 171 -15.45 6.78 -14.24
C LEU A 171 -15.53 8.30 -14.43
N GLY A 172 -14.38 8.94 -14.64
CA GLY A 172 -14.29 10.39 -14.85
C GLY A 172 -14.08 11.23 -13.57
N ASP A 173 -14.22 10.64 -12.38
CA ASP A 173 -13.95 11.35 -11.12
C ASP A 173 -12.44 11.63 -10.94
N GLY A 174 -11.58 10.86 -11.58
CA GLY A 174 -10.12 10.93 -11.44
C GLY A 174 -9.57 10.24 -10.19
N GLY A 175 -8.41 10.70 -9.70
CA GLY A 175 -7.67 10.02 -8.64
C GLY A 175 -6.71 8.97 -9.18
N PHE A 176 -6.47 7.88 -8.43
CA PHE A 176 -5.43 6.89 -8.73
C PHE A 176 -5.49 6.36 -10.17
N CYS A 177 -4.34 6.31 -10.85
CA CYS A 177 -4.19 5.73 -12.18
C CYS A 177 -2.88 4.95 -12.31
N VAL A 178 -2.81 4.03 -13.27
CA VAL A 178 -1.65 3.15 -13.51
C VAL A 178 -1.38 2.96 -14.99
N LEU A 179 -0.12 2.66 -15.33
CA LEU A 179 0.24 2.05 -16.62
C LEU A 179 0.30 0.53 -16.43
N ARG A 180 -0.69 -0.19 -16.97
CA ARG A 180 -0.79 -1.64 -16.79
C ARG A 180 0.42 -2.37 -17.37
N GLY A 181 0.97 -3.32 -16.61
CA GLY A 181 2.13 -4.13 -17.04
C GLY A 181 3.49 -3.44 -16.86
N SER A 182 3.51 -2.16 -16.48
CA SER A 182 4.75 -1.37 -16.38
C SER A 182 5.73 -1.81 -15.30
N HIS A 183 5.28 -2.63 -14.34
CA HIS A 183 6.11 -3.28 -13.33
C HIS A 183 7.18 -4.22 -13.87
N LYS A 184 7.14 -4.53 -15.18
CA LYS A 184 8.13 -5.35 -15.90
C LYS A 184 8.99 -4.52 -16.87
N LEU A 185 8.90 -3.19 -16.83
CA LEU A 185 9.68 -2.32 -17.73
C LEU A 185 11.19 -2.55 -17.56
N ASN A 186 11.91 -2.42 -18.67
CA ASN A 186 13.38 -2.39 -18.70
C ASN A 186 13.90 -1.12 -19.39
N LEU A 187 13.03 -0.14 -19.56
CA LEU A 187 13.31 1.16 -20.19
C LEU A 187 12.71 2.26 -19.32
N PRO A 188 13.34 3.46 -19.25
CA PRO A 188 12.77 4.58 -18.53
C PRO A 188 11.46 5.04 -19.18
N VAL A 189 10.53 5.53 -18.35
CA VAL A 189 9.28 6.13 -18.83
C VAL A 189 9.60 7.49 -19.46
N PRO A 190 9.16 7.78 -20.70
CA PRO A 190 9.36 9.08 -21.33
C PRO A 190 8.73 10.23 -20.52
N LEU A 191 9.36 11.40 -20.51
CA LEU A 191 8.94 12.53 -19.68
C LEU A 191 7.54 13.07 -20.04
N ASP A 192 7.15 13.02 -21.31
CA ASP A 192 5.80 13.38 -21.76
C ASP A 192 4.74 12.40 -21.24
N VAL A 193 5.09 11.13 -21.05
CA VAL A 193 4.25 10.11 -20.39
C VAL A 193 4.19 10.36 -18.89
N VAL A 194 5.33 10.61 -18.23
CA VAL A 194 5.41 10.98 -16.80
C VAL A 194 4.47 12.13 -16.46
N ASN A 195 4.44 13.15 -17.31
CA ASN A 195 3.60 14.33 -17.15
C ASN A 195 2.15 14.17 -17.68
N GLY A 196 1.80 13.00 -18.23
CA GLY A 196 0.48 12.73 -18.80
C GLY A 196 0.14 13.57 -20.04
N VAL A 197 1.13 14.18 -20.69
CA VAL A 197 0.98 15.05 -21.87
C VAL A 197 0.88 14.22 -23.16
N SER A 198 1.52 13.04 -23.18
CA SER A 198 1.63 12.21 -24.38
C SER A 198 0.26 11.75 -24.92
N GLU A 199 -0.10 12.18 -26.12
CA GLU A 199 -1.35 11.79 -26.78
C GLU A 199 -1.40 10.30 -27.08
N VAL A 200 -0.29 9.75 -27.59
CA VAL A 200 -0.17 8.34 -27.99
C VAL A 200 -0.32 7.41 -26.79
N PHE A 201 0.19 7.80 -25.62
CA PHE A 201 0.14 6.96 -24.42
C PHE A 201 -1.06 7.23 -23.51
N ARG A 202 -1.92 8.21 -23.84
CA ARG A 202 -3.06 8.57 -22.98
C ARG A 202 -4.00 7.39 -22.72
N GLU A 203 -4.23 6.55 -23.73
CA GLU A 203 -5.09 5.36 -23.60
C GLU A 203 -4.53 4.28 -22.65
N HIS A 204 -3.24 4.32 -22.35
CA HIS A 204 -2.58 3.38 -21.45
C HIS A 204 -2.66 3.80 -19.97
N ILE A 205 -3.02 5.06 -19.68
CA ILE A 205 -3.26 5.56 -18.33
C ILE A 205 -4.63 5.06 -17.87
N HIS A 206 -4.64 3.99 -17.09
CA HIS A 206 -5.84 3.33 -16.63
C HIS A 206 -6.22 3.80 -15.22
N GLN A 207 -7.42 4.37 -15.06
CA GLN A 207 -8.05 4.67 -13.78
C GLN A 207 -9.05 3.55 -13.43
N PRO A 208 -8.82 2.74 -12.39
CA PRO A 208 -9.79 1.72 -11.97
C PRO A 208 -10.99 2.36 -11.28
N VAL A 209 -12.19 1.86 -11.58
CA VAL A 209 -13.44 2.23 -10.87
C VAL A 209 -13.54 1.43 -9.58
N THR A 210 -13.76 2.13 -8.46
CA THR A 210 -13.84 1.54 -7.12
C THR A 210 -15.01 2.09 -6.32
N LYS A 211 -15.49 1.29 -5.37
CA LYS A 211 -16.50 1.70 -4.39
C LYS A 211 -15.87 1.89 -3.02
N ALA A 212 -16.53 2.70 -2.18
CA ALA A 212 -16.16 2.82 -0.78
C ALA A 212 -16.07 1.43 -0.11
N GLY A 213 -14.94 1.16 0.56
CA GLY A 213 -14.63 -0.13 1.17
C GLY A 213 -13.84 -1.10 0.27
N ASP A 214 -13.65 -0.79 -1.01
CA ASP A 214 -12.70 -1.49 -1.87
C ASP A 214 -11.25 -1.14 -1.49
N VAL A 215 -10.32 -2.03 -1.84
CA VAL A 215 -8.89 -1.81 -1.65
C VAL A 215 -8.16 -2.03 -2.98
N VAL A 216 -7.38 -1.04 -3.40
CA VAL A 216 -6.48 -1.15 -4.55
C VAL A 216 -5.11 -1.57 -4.05
N ILE A 217 -4.55 -2.63 -4.62
CA ILE A 217 -3.22 -3.16 -4.28
C ILE A 217 -2.35 -3.10 -5.54
N TRP A 218 -1.15 -2.55 -5.46
CA TRP A 218 -0.19 -2.51 -6.57
C TRP A 218 1.25 -2.67 -6.11
N SER A 219 2.08 -3.23 -6.98
CA SER A 219 3.54 -3.15 -6.82
C SER A 219 3.96 -1.71 -7.10
N GLU A 220 4.79 -1.12 -6.26
CA GLU A 220 5.39 0.22 -6.50
C GLU A 220 6.38 0.19 -7.69
N ALA A 221 6.76 -1.00 -8.17
CA ALA A 221 7.40 -1.14 -9.48
C ALA A 221 6.43 -0.83 -10.63
N THR A 222 5.12 -0.81 -10.42
CA THR A 222 4.16 -0.37 -11.42
C THR A 222 4.19 1.15 -11.51
N VAL A 223 4.34 1.69 -12.71
CA VAL A 223 4.20 3.12 -12.95
C VAL A 223 2.77 3.53 -12.65
N HIS A 224 2.61 4.46 -11.72
CA HIS A 224 1.32 4.90 -11.19
C HIS A 224 1.35 6.39 -10.84
N GLY A 225 0.17 6.97 -10.66
CA GLY A 225 0.03 8.37 -10.27
C GLY A 225 -1.41 8.67 -9.91
N ALA A 226 -1.81 9.92 -10.09
CA ALA A 226 -3.21 10.30 -9.97
C ALA A 226 -3.58 11.33 -11.04
N THR A 227 -4.77 11.21 -11.61
CA THR A 227 -5.36 12.30 -12.38
C THR A 227 -6.05 13.29 -11.44
N PRO A 228 -6.27 14.55 -11.85
CA PRO A 228 -6.98 15.52 -11.03
C PRO A 228 -8.35 15.03 -10.61
N TRP A 229 -8.76 15.41 -9.39
CA TRP A 229 -10.06 15.00 -8.87
C TRP A 229 -11.18 15.90 -9.41
N ARG A 230 -12.18 15.28 -10.02
CA ARG A 230 -13.36 15.89 -10.64
C ARG A 230 -14.67 15.36 -10.08
N GLY A 231 -14.64 14.50 -9.05
CA GLY A 231 -15.84 14.08 -8.33
C GLY A 231 -16.49 15.24 -7.56
N GLU A 232 -17.77 15.11 -7.23
CA GLU A 232 -18.50 16.11 -6.44
C GLU A 232 -18.16 16.01 -4.94
N GLN A 233 -17.97 14.79 -4.43
CA GLN A 233 -17.52 14.56 -3.06
C GLN A 233 -16.02 14.83 -2.89
N GLN A 234 -15.58 15.09 -1.66
CA GLN A 234 -14.15 15.08 -1.35
C GLN A 234 -13.62 13.65 -1.52
N ARG A 235 -12.56 13.49 -2.34
CA ARG A 235 -11.85 12.22 -2.43
C ARG A 235 -11.21 11.90 -1.09
N ARG A 236 -11.33 10.66 -0.62
CA ARG A 236 -10.64 10.17 0.58
C ARG A 236 -10.12 8.76 0.36
N ILE A 237 -8.82 8.56 0.58
CA ILE A 237 -8.20 7.22 0.63
C ILE A 237 -7.23 7.13 1.81
N ALA A 238 -7.01 5.91 2.31
CA ALA A 238 -5.92 5.62 3.24
C ALA A 238 -4.84 4.82 2.50
N LEU A 239 -3.65 5.40 2.33
CA LEU A 239 -2.53 4.81 1.62
C LEU A 239 -1.52 4.19 2.59
N TYR A 240 -1.20 2.93 2.34
CA TYR A 240 -0.21 2.13 3.05
C TYR A 240 0.85 1.64 2.07
N ARG A 241 2.05 1.40 2.58
CA ARG A 241 3.11 0.67 1.89
C ARG A 241 3.60 -0.46 2.76
N PHE A 242 3.65 -1.65 2.18
CA PHE A 242 4.17 -2.86 2.80
C PHE A 242 5.42 -3.34 2.07
N ALA A 243 6.31 -3.99 2.78
CA ALA A 243 7.55 -4.55 2.25
C ALA A 243 7.77 -5.97 2.80
N PRO A 244 8.63 -6.79 2.15
CA PRO A 244 9.15 -8.01 2.74
C PRO A 244 9.79 -7.76 4.11
N ALA A 245 9.79 -8.80 4.95
CA ALA A 245 10.23 -8.75 6.35
C ALA A 245 11.56 -8.02 6.59
N ASN A 246 12.52 -8.21 5.69
CA ASN A 246 13.90 -7.73 5.81
C ASN A 246 14.23 -6.54 4.91
N MET A 247 13.24 -5.94 4.27
CA MET A 247 13.41 -4.78 3.39
C MET A 247 12.84 -3.52 4.07
N GLY A 248 13.51 -2.38 3.86
CA GLY A 248 13.06 -1.08 4.34
C GLY A 248 13.32 0.01 3.32
N TYR A 249 12.28 0.77 2.98
CA TYR A 249 12.34 1.94 2.11
C TYR A 249 12.06 3.21 2.93
N GLY A 250 10.97 3.18 3.70
CA GLY A 250 10.56 4.23 4.62
C GLY A 250 11.11 4.03 6.04
N ARG A 251 11.03 5.09 6.83
CA ARG A 251 11.51 5.14 8.24
C ARG A 251 10.38 5.07 9.27
N GLY A 252 9.14 4.81 8.84
CA GLY A 252 7.94 4.96 9.66
C GLY A 252 7.89 4.09 10.93
N TYR A 253 8.69 3.03 10.96
CA TYR A 253 8.82 2.11 12.10
C TYR A 253 9.68 2.64 13.25
N LEU A 254 10.47 3.70 13.04
CA LEU A 254 11.38 4.24 14.05
C LEU A 254 10.68 5.09 15.12
N GLU A 255 9.48 5.60 14.82
CA GLU A 255 8.84 6.65 15.62
C GLU A 255 7.46 6.24 16.16
N ILE A 256 7.22 4.93 16.35
CA ILE A 256 5.95 4.46 16.90
C ILE A 256 6.05 4.42 18.44
N PRO A 257 5.24 5.22 19.18
CA PRO A 257 5.32 5.25 20.64
C PRO A 257 4.91 3.92 21.29
N THR A 258 5.67 3.48 22.29
CA THR A 258 5.47 2.19 22.98
C THR A 258 4.07 2.06 23.60
N GLU A 259 3.57 3.13 24.20
CA GLU A 259 2.25 3.19 24.81
C GLU A 259 1.11 3.04 23.78
N LYS A 260 1.35 3.50 22.55
CA LYS A 260 0.39 3.33 21.44
C LYS A 260 0.46 1.91 20.86
N LEU A 261 1.63 1.28 20.83
CA LEU A 261 1.76 -0.14 20.43
C LEU A 261 1.00 -1.09 21.36
N ALA A 262 0.90 -0.77 22.65
CA ALA A 262 0.19 -1.58 23.64
C ALA A 262 -1.31 -1.71 23.33
N GLN A 263 -1.90 -0.75 22.59
CA GLN A 263 -3.31 -0.75 22.21
C GLN A 263 -3.62 -1.63 20.99
N LEU A 264 -2.58 -2.07 20.26
CA LEU A 264 -2.74 -2.87 19.06
C LEU A 264 -2.91 -4.36 19.39
N THR A 265 -3.50 -5.11 18.48
CA THR A 265 -3.51 -6.58 18.60
C THR A 265 -2.11 -7.16 18.38
N PRO A 266 -1.83 -8.39 18.85
CA PRO A 266 -0.56 -9.06 18.55
C PRO A 266 -0.25 -9.15 17.05
N LEU A 267 -1.27 -9.35 16.20
CA LEU A 267 -1.12 -9.40 14.74
C LEU A 267 -0.73 -8.04 14.17
N GLN A 268 -1.38 -6.96 14.61
CA GLN A 268 -1.07 -5.61 14.17
C GLN A 268 0.35 -5.21 14.57
N ARG A 269 0.77 -5.52 15.81
CA ARG A 269 2.14 -5.25 16.28
C ARG A 269 3.20 -5.97 15.44
N ALA A 270 2.97 -7.23 15.09
CA ALA A 270 3.90 -8.02 14.27
C ALA A 270 4.20 -7.35 12.91
N VAL A 271 3.23 -6.65 12.34
CA VAL A 271 3.36 -5.96 11.04
C VAL A 271 4.14 -4.64 11.17
N LEU A 272 4.19 -4.06 12.37
CA LEU A 272 4.90 -2.79 12.65
C LEU A 272 6.37 -2.98 13.07
N GLU A 273 6.83 -4.22 13.18
CA GLU A 273 8.22 -4.56 13.48
C GLU A 273 9.21 -3.99 12.45
N ALA A 274 10.41 -3.67 12.92
CA ALA A 274 11.54 -3.22 12.12
C ALA A 274 11.93 -4.22 11.00
N PRO A 275 12.72 -3.81 9.98
CA PRO A 275 13.17 -4.73 8.94
C PRO A 275 14.23 -5.70 9.47
N TYR A 276 13.90 -7.00 9.50
CA TYR A 276 14.84 -8.08 9.79
C TYR A 276 14.34 -9.42 9.24
N ALA A 277 15.26 -10.36 9.04
CA ALA A 277 14.95 -11.66 8.46
C ALA A 277 13.98 -12.47 9.34
N THR A 278 13.06 -13.21 8.73
CA THR A 278 12.10 -14.07 9.45
C THR A 278 12.77 -15.12 10.33
N ARG A 279 13.99 -15.54 10.00
CA ARG A 279 14.80 -16.45 10.81
C ARG A 279 15.23 -15.89 12.16
N LEU A 280 15.23 -14.56 12.32
CA LEU A 280 15.56 -13.88 13.58
C LEU A 280 14.32 -13.73 14.47
N GLU A 281 13.53 -14.82 14.57
CA GLU A 281 12.32 -14.94 15.38
C GLU A 281 11.23 -13.89 15.15
N ARG A 282 11.14 -13.37 13.91
CA ARG A 282 10.05 -12.47 13.54
C ARG A 282 8.68 -13.13 13.76
N PRO A 283 7.74 -12.48 14.46
CA PRO A 283 6.37 -12.95 14.52
C PRO A 283 5.72 -12.89 13.12
N LEU A 284 5.18 -14.00 12.63
CA LEU A 284 4.62 -14.07 11.27
C LEU A 284 3.09 -14.03 11.32
N VAL A 285 2.49 -13.05 10.67
CA VAL A 285 1.04 -13.02 10.41
C VAL A 285 0.73 -13.92 9.22
N THR A 286 0.05 -15.04 9.43
CA THR A 286 -0.21 -16.03 8.39
C THR A 286 -1.61 -16.63 8.50
N HIS A 287 -2.02 -17.38 7.47
CA HIS A 287 -3.21 -18.24 7.50
C HIS A 287 -2.75 -19.70 7.59
N GLU A 288 -3.55 -20.57 8.23
CA GLU A 288 -3.31 -22.01 8.07
C GLU A 288 -3.57 -22.39 6.60
N VAL A 289 -2.62 -23.13 6.02
CA VAL A 289 -2.60 -23.49 4.59
C VAL A 289 -3.81 -24.36 4.19
N ALA A 290 -4.59 -24.85 5.15
CA ALA A 290 -5.64 -25.85 4.93
C ALA A 290 -7.02 -25.45 5.48
N ALA A 291 -7.52 -24.25 5.16
CA ALA A 291 -8.96 -24.00 4.96
C ALA A 291 -9.19 -22.56 4.52
N SER A 292 -9.88 -22.39 3.39
CA SER A 292 -10.42 -21.10 2.96
C SER A 292 -11.20 -20.43 4.10
N GLY A 293 -10.71 -19.29 4.60
CA GLY A 293 -11.41 -18.47 5.58
C GLY A 293 -11.06 -18.62 7.05
N ALA A 294 -9.95 -19.27 7.37
CA ALA A 294 -9.36 -19.15 8.71
C ALA A 294 -8.93 -17.70 9.00
N ALA A 295 -9.18 -17.22 10.22
CA ALA A 295 -8.66 -15.94 10.69
C ALA A 295 -7.11 -15.96 10.71
N PRO A 296 -6.44 -14.82 10.44
CA PRO A 296 -4.98 -14.74 10.59
C PRO A 296 -4.55 -15.08 12.02
N HIS A 297 -3.41 -15.73 12.16
CA HIS A 297 -2.79 -16.04 13.46
C HIS A 297 -1.29 -15.75 13.45
N LEU A 298 -0.69 -15.70 14.63
CA LEU A 298 0.75 -15.55 14.78
C LEU A 298 1.43 -16.93 14.73
N LYS A 299 2.38 -17.06 13.82
CA LYS A 299 3.31 -18.21 13.76
C LYS A 299 4.67 -17.78 14.28
N GLN A 300 5.23 -18.59 15.18
CA GLN A 300 6.54 -18.40 15.80
C GLN A 300 7.38 -19.68 15.70
N ARG A 301 8.69 -19.55 15.97
CA ARG A 301 9.59 -20.69 16.04
C ARG A 301 9.18 -21.61 17.18
N SER A 302 9.04 -22.91 16.90
CA SER A 302 8.64 -23.92 17.89
C SER A 302 9.67 -24.07 19.01
N GLU A 303 9.23 -24.17 20.26
CA GLU A 303 10.12 -24.37 21.42
C GLU A 303 11.00 -25.62 21.30
N ALA A 304 10.50 -26.71 20.70
CA ALA A 304 11.31 -27.92 20.46
C ALA A 304 12.60 -27.65 19.65
N LYS A 305 12.55 -26.70 18.69
CA LYS A 305 13.75 -26.28 17.93
C LYS A 305 14.70 -25.44 18.76
N LYS A 306 14.17 -24.56 19.63
CA LYS A 306 14.99 -23.75 20.54
C LYS A 306 15.65 -24.64 21.60
N ASP A 307 14.94 -25.64 22.11
CA ASP A 307 15.48 -26.65 23.04
C ASP A 307 16.58 -27.49 22.40
N LEU A 308 16.45 -27.85 21.13
CA LEU A 308 17.50 -28.53 20.40
C LEU A 308 18.76 -27.66 20.31
N ASP A 309 18.62 -26.39 19.93
CA ASP A 309 19.75 -25.46 19.87
C ASP A 309 20.38 -25.27 21.26
N ARG A 310 19.58 -25.17 22.33
CA ARG A 310 20.08 -25.08 23.72
C ARG A 310 20.95 -26.27 24.07
N LYS A 311 20.54 -27.48 23.66
CA LYS A 311 21.29 -28.71 23.90
C LYS A 311 22.57 -28.80 23.08
N LEU A 312 22.57 -28.29 21.85
CA LEU A 312 23.71 -28.39 20.93
C LEU A 312 24.76 -27.28 21.15
N PHE A 313 24.31 -26.05 21.37
CA PHE A 313 25.16 -24.85 21.35
C PHE A 313 25.17 -24.09 22.68
N GLY A 314 24.37 -24.52 23.67
CA GLY A 314 24.25 -23.82 24.95
C GLY A 314 23.44 -22.52 24.87
N THR A 315 22.83 -22.21 23.72
CA THR A 315 21.99 -21.02 23.51
C THR A 315 20.71 -21.41 22.77
N ALA A 316 19.66 -20.59 22.78
CA ALA A 316 18.43 -20.87 22.01
C ALA A 316 18.60 -20.76 20.48
N TYR A 317 19.83 -20.49 20.03
CA TYR A 317 20.21 -20.24 18.66
C TYR A 317 21.43 -21.07 18.29
N PHE A 318 21.52 -21.41 17.01
CA PHE A 318 22.70 -22.02 16.39
C PHE A 318 23.69 -20.96 15.95
#